data_AF-A0A940STA1-F1
#
_entry.id   AF-A0A940STA1-F1
#
_cell.length_a   1.000
_cell.length_b   1.000
_cell.length_c   1.000
_cell.angle_alpha   90.00
_cell.angle_beta   90.00
_cell.angle_gamma   90.00
#
_symmetry.space_group_name_H-M   'P 1'
#
loop_
_entity.id
_entity.type
_entity.pdbx_description
1 polymer ?
#
loop_
_entity_poly.entity_id
_entity_poly.type
_entity_poly.pdbx_seq_one_letter_code
_entity_poly.pdbx_strand_id
1 'polypeptide(L)'
;MKVGYTADSVAAISLREVCQEVSLIKPEDNNAAHFLEFIAKNVENEIVAFSLIDLNLQLIQLLPGLRLLHEQGKSLILLEKGVLGEISDEVTTSALYQMAVMEEEIMRSRTMEGIENARKKGLIAGRPKINERVVEKIRSLYASRQKTIREIADICGVSVGTAYKYATQEEKT
;
A
#
# COMPACT_ATOMS: atom_id res chain seq x y z
N MET A 1 -26.38 12.62 -7.75
CA MET A 1 -27.00 11.27 -7.71
C MET A 1 -26.36 10.50 -6.59
N LYS A 2 -27.09 9.59 -5.92
CA LYS A 2 -26.51 8.73 -4.87
C LYS A 2 -25.97 7.45 -5.49
N VAL A 3 -24.72 7.13 -5.20
CA VAL A 3 -24.06 5.89 -5.63
C VAL A 3 -23.57 5.12 -4.41
N GLY A 4 -23.92 3.84 -4.35
CA GLY A 4 -23.60 2.95 -3.25
C GLY A 4 -22.28 2.23 -3.47
N TYR A 5 -21.50 2.03 -2.41
CA TYR A 5 -20.35 1.14 -2.38
C TYR A 5 -20.46 0.19 -1.19
N THR A 6 -20.28 -1.11 -1.42
CA THR A 6 -20.25 -2.11 -0.34
C THR A 6 -19.51 -3.37 -0.77
N ALA A 7 -18.94 -4.08 0.20
CA ALA A 7 -18.42 -5.43 0.02
C ALA A 7 -19.38 -6.50 0.56
N ASP A 8 -20.55 -6.09 1.06
CA ASP A 8 -21.55 -6.98 1.67
C ASP A 8 -22.82 -7.06 0.81
N SER A 9 -23.20 -8.30 0.46
CA SER A 9 -24.35 -8.56 -0.41
C SER A 9 -25.70 -8.22 0.22
N VAL A 10 -25.80 -8.25 1.56
CA VAL A 10 -27.01 -7.90 2.31
C VAL A 10 -27.15 -6.38 2.38
N ALA A 11 -26.06 -5.67 2.73
CA ALA A 11 -26.00 -4.22 2.69
C ALA A 11 -26.34 -3.65 1.31
N ALA A 12 -25.94 -4.35 0.24
CA ALA A 12 -26.27 -3.98 -1.14
C ALA A 12 -27.78 -3.93 -1.41
N ILE A 13 -28.60 -4.69 -0.69
CA ILE A 13 -30.06 -4.66 -0.85
C ILE A 13 -30.59 -3.31 -0.37
N SER A 14 -30.25 -2.90 0.85
CA SER A 14 -30.65 -1.61 1.43
C SER A 14 -30.12 -0.43 0.61
N LEU A 15 -28.88 -0.52 0.11
CA LEU A 15 -28.30 0.52 -0.73
C LEU A 15 -29.07 0.72 -2.04
N ARG A 16 -29.62 -0.35 -2.65
CA ARG A 16 -30.41 -0.25 -3.89
C ARG A 16 -31.74 0.44 -3.71
N GLU A 17 -32.23 0.58 -2.48
CA GLU A 17 -33.45 1.34 -2.18
C GLU A 17 -33.21 2.86 -2.24
N VAL A 18 -31.97 3.30 -2.03
CA VAL A 18 -31.60 4.73 -1.87
C VAL A 18 -30.68 5.23 -2.99
N CYS A 19 -29.88 4.35 -3.57
CA CYS A 19 -28.87 4.67 -4.58
C CYS A 19 -29.34 4.26 -5.97
N GLN A 20 -29.05 5.10 -6.97
CA GLN A 20 -29.35 4.80 -8.37
C GLN A 20 -28.44 3.70 -8.93
N GLU A 21 -27.22 3.60 -8.40
CA GLU A 21 -26.25 2.55 -8.74
C GLU A 21 -25.57 2.07 -7.46
N VAL A 22 -25.27 0.76 -7.38
CA VAL A 22 -24.57 0.16 -6.25
C VAL A 22 -23.44 -0.72 -6.75
N SER A 23 -22.22 -0.37 -6.37
CA SER A 23 -21.01 -1.16 -6.58
C SER A 23 -20.87 -2.19 -5.47
N LEU A 24 -21.23 -3.44 -5.76
CA LEU A 24 -20.95 -4.59 -4.91
C LEU A 24 -19.59 -5.16 -5.29
N ILE A 25 -18.60 -4.98 -4.42
CA ILE A 25 -17.22 -5.42 -4.65
C ILE A 25 -17.03 -6.83 -4.10
N LYS A 26 -16.30 -7.66 -4.86
CA LYS A 26 -15.94 -9.01 -4.41
C LYS A 26 -14.89 -8.94 -3.30
N PRO A 27 -14.87 -9.87 -2.34
CA PRO A 27 -13.89 -9.85 -1.25
C PRO A 27 -12.43 -9.78 -1.70
N GLU A 28 -12.07 -10.46 -2.79
CA GLU A 28 -10.72 -10.45 -3.38
C GLU A 28 -10.30 -9.08 -3.94
N ASP A 29 -11.26 -8.27 -4.36
CA ASP A 29 -11.04 -6.95 -4.95
C ASP A 29 -11.22 -5.83 -3.91
N ASN A 30 -11.72 -6.14 -2.70
CA ASN A 30 -12.00 -5.13 -1.69
C ASN A 30 -10.72 -4.60 -1.04
N ASN A 31 -10.18 -3.53 -1.61
CA ASN A 31 -8.95 -2.89 -1.15
C ASN A 31 -8.97 -1.37 -1.38
N ALA A 32 -7.95 -0.69 -0.85
CA ALA A 32 -7.81 0.77 -0.92
C ALA A 32 -7.87 1.32 -2.35
N ALA A 33 -7.30 0.59 -3.33
CA ALA A 33 -7.24 1.04 -4.71
C ALA A 33 -8.63 1.06 -5.36
N HIS A 34 -9.42 0.00 -5.16
CA HIS A 34 -10.79 -0.05 -5.68
C HIS A 34 -11.71 0.97 -5.01
N PHE A 35 -11.58 1.18 -3.70
CA PHE A 35 -12.34 2.22 -3.00
C PHE A 35 -12.01 3.62 -3.52
N LEU A 36 -10.71 3.93 -3.69
CA LEU A 36 -10.26 5.19 -4.29
C LEU A 36 -10.76 5.34 -5.73
N GLU A 37 -10.64 4.31 -6.56
CA GLU A 37 -11.09 4.34 -7.94
C GLU A 37 -12.60 4.59 -8.04
N PHE A 38 -13.38 3.96 -7.17
CA PHE A 38 -14.82 4.20 -7.07
C PHE A 38 -15.12 5.67 -6.76
N ILE A 39 -14.47 6.27 -5.76
CA ILE A 39 -14.67 7.68 -5.42
C ILE A 39 -14.22 8.59 -6.58
N ALA A 40 -13.07 8.30 -7.20
CA ALA A 40 -12.52 9.08 -8.30
C ALA A 40 -13.40 9.05 -9.56
N LYS A 41 -14.12 7.95 -9.82
CA LYS A 41 -15.11 7.86 -10.92
C LYS A 41 -16.41 8.62 -10.61
N ASN A 42 -16.66 8.93 -9.34
CA ASN A 42 -17.94 9.44 -8.85
C ASN A 42 -17.83 10.85 -8.23
N VAL A 43 -17.00 11.72 -8.84
CA VAL A 43 -16.75 13.09 -8.36
C VAL A 43 -18.03 13.92 -8.23
N GLU A 44 -18.97 13.78 -9.16
CA GLU A 44 -20.23 14.53 -9.17
C GLU A 44 -21.36 13.86 -8.35
N ASN A 45 -21.12 12.66 -7.81
CA ASN A 45 -22.13 11.84 -7.14
C ASN A 45 -21.95 11.82 -5.62
N GLU A 46 -23.04 11.77 -4.87
CA GLU A 46 -23.01 11.53 -3.43
C GLU A 46 -22.62 10.07 -3.17
N ILE A 47 -21.60 9.87 -2.34
CA ILE A 47 -21.08 8.54 -2.03
C ILE A 47 -21.78 8.00 -0.79
N VAL A 48 -22.39 6.82 -0.94
CA VAL A 48 -23.16 6.18 0.14
C VAL A 48 -22.59 4.80 0.46
N ALA A 49 -22.45 4.50 1.74
CA ALA A 49 -22.20 3.15 2.25
C ALA A 49 -23.29 2.80 3.27
N PHE A 50 -23.52 1.51 3.48
CA PHE A 50 -24.52 1.13 4.49
C PHE A 50 -23.99 1.44 5.89
N SER A 51 -22.75 1.09 6.19
CA SER A 51 -22.06 1.32 7.46
C SER A 51 -20.55 1.43 7.23
N LEU A 52 -19.75 1.49 8.30
CA LEU A 52 -18.29 1.32 8.17
C LEU A 52 -17.86 -0.14 8.13
N ILE A 53 -18.70 -1.04 8.66
CA ILE A 53 -18.37 -2.46 8.81
C ILE A 53 -18.47 -3.18 7.46
N ASP A 54 -19.50 -2.87 6.67
CA ASP A 54 -19.75 -3.48 5.35
C ASP A 54 -18.84 -2.95 4.24
N LEU A 55 -18.13 -1.84 4.48
CA LEU A 55 -16.99 -1.46 3.65
C LEU A 55 -15.91 -2.54 3.70
N ASN A 56 -15.80 -3.28 4.82
CA ASN A 56 -14.85 -4.37 5.03
C ASN A 56 -13.39 -3.99 4.67
N LEU A 57 -13.02 -2.75 5.02
CA LEU A 57 -11.70 -2.17 4.82
C LEU A 57 -11.14 -1.72 6.16
N GLN A 58 -9.82 -1.82 6.32
CA GLN A 58 -9.14 -1.18 7.45
C GLN A 58 -9.19 0.34 7.29
N LEU A 59 -9.16 1.07 8.40
CA LEU A 59 -9.24 2.53 8.38
C LEU A 59 -8.11 3.16 7.54
N ILE A 60 -6.87 2.68 7.65
CA ILE A 60 -5.76 3.07 6.78
C ILE A 60 -6.02 2.83 5.28
N GLN A 61 -6.81 1.81 4.92
CA GLN A 61 -7.18 1.54 3.53
C GLN A 61 -8.24 2.51 3.00
N LEU A 62 -9.03 3.13 3.89
CA LEU A 62 -9.99 4.18 3.53
C LEU A 62 -9.29 5.52 3.28
N LEU A 63 -8.10 5.74 3.83
CA LEU A 63 -7.39 7.03 3.81
C LEU A 63 -7.32 7.69 2.42
N PRO A 64 -6.93 7.00 1.33
CA PRO A 64 -6.84 7.66 0.02
C PRO A 64 -8.20 8.16 -0.46
N GLY A 65 -9.26 7.38 -0.23
CA GLY A 65 -10.63 7.76 -0.59
C GLY A 65 -11.17 8.90 0.27
N LEU A 66 -10.96 8.83 1.58
CA LEU A 66 -11.36 9.88 2.53
C LEU A 66 -10.63 11.20 2.24
N ARG A 67 -9.35 11.14 1.87
CA ARG A 67 -8.57 12.32 1.43
C ARG A 67 -9.20 12.97 0.20
N LEU A 68 -9.54 12.16 -0.80
CA LEU A 68 -10.15 12.67 -2.03
C LEU A 68 -11.53 13.29 -1.77
N LEU A 69 -12.35 12.68 -0.91
CA LEU A 69 -13.63 13.27 -0.48
C LEU A 69 -13.43 14.60 0.25
N HIS A 70 -12.45 14.66 1.16
CA HIS A 70 -12.11 15.88 1.88
C HIS A 70 -11.66 17.02 0.95
N GLU A 71 -10.79 16.72 -0.03
CA GLU A 71 -10.33 17.68 -1.05
C GLU A 71 -11.49 18.17 -1.94
N GLN A 72 -12.49 17.32 -2.19
CA GLN A 72 -13.69 17.66 -2.93
C GLN A 72 -14.75 18.39 -2.08
N GLY A 73 -14.55 18.54 -0.77
CA GLY A 73 -15.56 19.08 0.14
C GLY A 73 -16.81 18.20 0.28
N LYS A 74 -16.67 16.88 0.03
CA LYS A 74 -17.75 15.89 0.07
C LYS A 74 -17.63 14.99 1.29
N SER A 75 -18.75 14.40 1.67
CA SER A 75 -18.85 13.43 2.77
C SER A 75 -19.15 12.03 2.25
N LEU A 76 -18.73 11.03 3.03
CA LEU A 76 -19.22 9.66 2.93
C LEU A 76 -20.51 9.56 3.74
N ILE A 77 -21.61 9.25 3.07
CA ILE A 77 -22.93 9.11 3.70
C ILE A 77 -23.09 7.69 4.22
N LEU A 78 -23.40 7.55 5.50
CA LEU A 78 -23.65 6.25 6.14
C LEU A 78 -25.14 6.09 6.46
N LEU A 79 -25.76 5.01 5.98
CA LEU A 79 -27.16 4.71 6.28
C LEU A 79 -27.36 4.23 7.73
N GLU A 80 -26.41 3.46 8.24
CA GLU A 80 -26.36 2.90 9.59
C GLU A 80 -25.05 3.35 10.27
N LYS A 81 -25.21 4.21 11.26
CA LYS A 81 -24.09 4.89 11.94
C LYS A 81 -23.75 4.29 13.30
N GLY A 82 -24.59 3.42 13.85
CA GLY A 82 -24.40 2.87 15.19
C GLY A 82 -24.15 3.97 16.23
N VAL A 83 -22.99 3.91 16.91
CA VAL A 83 -22.57 4.90 17.92
C VAL A 83 -22.41 6.33 17.40
N LEU A 84 -22.33 6.50 16.07
CA LEU A 84 -22.22 7.80 15.39
C LEU A 84 -23.58 8.36 14.96
N GLY A 85 -24.71 7.75 15.38
CA GLY A 85 -26.06 8.05 14.89
C GLY A 85 -26.47 9.53 14.96
N GLU A 86 -26.01 10.27 15.98
CA GLU A 86 -26.32 11.69 16.15
C GLU A 86 -25.35 12.63 15.39
N ILE A 87 -24.27 12.08 14.83
CA ILE A 87 -23.20 12.84 14.19
C ILE A 87 -23.49 12.96 12.68
N SER A 88 -23.33 14.17 12.14
CA SER A 88 -23.51 14.41 10.70
C SER A 88 -22.47 13.64 9.87
N ASP A 89 -22.79 13.36 8.61
CA ASP A 89 -21.87 12.63 7.71
C ASP A 89 -20.59 13.43 7.43
N GLU A 90 -20.67 14.75 7.39
CA GLU A 90 -19.52 15.64 7.22
C GLU A 90 -18.55 15.53 8.41
N VAL A 91 -19.09 15.60 9.63
CA VAL A 91 -18.29 15.47 10.86
C VAL A 91 -17.72 14.06 10.98
N THR A 92 -18.53 13.03 10.70
CA THR A 92 -18.10 11.64 10.68
C THR A 92 -16.96 11.42 9.68
N THR A 93 -17.12 11.88 8.43
CA THR A 93 -16.10 11.74 7.38
C THR A 93 -14.81 12.46 7.75
N SER A 94 -14.93 13.69 8.27
CA SER A 94 -13.77 14.47 8.73
C SER A 94 -13.04 13.76 9.87
N ALA A 95 -13.78 13.24 10.86
CA ALA A 95 -13.19 12.49 11.97
C ALA A 95 -12.48 11.22 11.49
N LEU A 96 -13.10 10.45 10.60
CA LEU A 96 -12.51 9.25 10.01
C LEU A 96 -11.23 9.58 9.23
N TYR A 97 -11.24 10.66 8.45
CA TYR A 97 -10.05 11.11 7.72
C TYR A 97 -8.90 11.43 8.69
N GLN A 98 -9.16 12.20 9.74
CA GLN A 98 -8.14 12.54 10.74
C GLN A 98 -7.62 11.30 11.48
N MET A 99 -8.51 10.36 11.84
CA MET A 99 -8.10 9.11 12.48
C MET A 99 -7.25 8.25 11.54
N ALA A 100 -7.56 8.20 10.24
CA ALA A 100 -6.81 7.45 9.26
C ALA A 100 -5.41 8.06 9.01
N VAL A 101 -5.29 9.40 8.98
CA VAL A 101 -3.99 10.11 8.93
C VAL A 101 -3.18 9.80 10.19
N MET A 102 -3.80 9.87 11.37
CA MET A 102 -3.14 9.54 12.63
C MET A 102 -2.66 8.08 12.67
N GLU A 103 -3.46 7.14 12.15
CA GLU A 103 -3.07 5.74 12.05
C GLU A 103 -1.84 5.55 11.15
N GLU A 104 -1.78 6.23 10.00
CA GLU A 104 -0.62 6.24 9.10
C GLU A 104 0.66 6.69 9.83
N GLU A 105 0.57 7.79 10.58
CA GLU A 105 1.69 8.33 11.36
C GLU A 105 2.14 7.37 12.46
N ILE A 106 1.20 6.76 13.19
CA ILE A 106 1.49 5.77 14.23
C ILE A 106 2.19 4.54 13.63
N MET A 107 1.69 4.01 12.50
CA MET A 107 2.29 2.87 11.81
C MET A 107 3.72 3.18 11.36
N ARG A 108 3.94 4.36 10.77
CA ARG A 108 5.26 4.83 10.35
C ARG A 108 6.21 4.94 11.54
N SER A 109 5.78 5.59 12.63
CA SER A 109 6.59 5.77 13.83
C SER A 109 7.03 4.43 14.41
N ARG A 110 6.08 3.52 14.67
CA ARG A 110 6.35 2.18 15.21
C ARG A 110 7.28 1.35 14.32
N THR A 111 7.12 1.46 13.00
CA THR A 111 8.00 0.77 12.04
C THR A 111 9.44 1.29 12.14
N MET A 112 9.61 2.62 12.23
CA MET A 112 10.92 3.24 12.37
C MET A 112 11.60 2.88 13.69
N GLU A 113 10.86 2.91 14.79
CA GLU A 113 11.34 2.44 16.10
C GLU A 113 11.78 0.96 16.06
N GLY A 114 10.98 0.11 15.41
CA GLY A 114 11.31 -1.31 15.21
C GLY A 114 12.60 -1.51 14.42
N ILE A 115 12.77 -0.77 13.31
CA ILE A 115 13.99 -0.80 12.49
C ILE A 115 15.20 -0.34 13.30
N GLU A 116 15.07 0.74 14.07
CA GLU A 116 16.17 1.25 14.88
C GLU A 116 16.56 0.26 15.99
N ASN A 117 15.59 -0.35 16.64
CA ASN A 117 15.82 -1.39 17.64
C ASN A 117 16.52 -2.62 17.03
N ALA A 118 16.15 -3.03 15.82
CA ALA A 118 16.82 -4.10 15.09
C ALA A 118 18.28 -3.73 14.77
N ARG A 119 18.53 -2.50 14.30
CA ARG A 119 19.88 -1.98 14.03
C ARG A 119 20.76 -1.95 15.28
N LYS A 120 20.23 -1.52 16.43
CA LYS A 120 20.93 -1.55 17.74
C LYS A 120 21.35 -2.96 18.15
N LYS A 121 20.59 -3.98 17.74
CA LYS A 121 20.91 -5.40 17.94
C LYS A 121 21.90 -5.97 16.90
N GLY A 122 22.44 -5.12 16.01
CA GLY A 122 23.37 -5.53 14.96
C GLY A 122 22.70 -6.16 13.73
N LEU A 123 21.37 -6.12 13.62
CA LEU A 123 20.67 -6.60 12.42
C LEU A 123 20.82 -5.56 11.30
N ILE A 124 21.50 -5.96 10.22
CA ILE A 124 21.66 -5.15 9.02
C ILE A 124 20.48 -5.43 8.09
N ALA A 125 19.60 -4.45 7.93
CA ALA A 125 18.48 -4.54 6.99
C ALA A 125 18.97 -4.49 5.52
N GLY A 126 18.23 -5.13 4.62
CA GLY A 126 18.49 -5.14 3.18
C GLY A 126 18.83 -6.52 2.62
N ARG A 127 19.08 -6.58 1.31
CA ARG A 127 19.49 -7.82 0.65
C ARG A 127 20.88 -8.21 1.16
N PRO A 128 21.11 -9.47 1.55
CA PRO A 128 22.45 -9.94 1.93
C PRO A 128 23.48 -9.58 0.87
N LYS A 129 24.65 -9.11 1.32
CA LYS A 129 25.78 -8.86 0.42
C LYS A 129 26.22 -10.19 -0.20
N ILE A 130 26.71 -10.12 -1.43
CA ILE A 130 27.39 -11.25 -2.06
C ILE A 130 28.59 -11.68 -1.20
N ASN A 131 28.88 -12.97 -1.19
CA ASN A 131 30.05 -13.49 -0.47
C ASN A 131 31.34 -12.93 -1.07
N GLU A 132 32.23 -12.42 -0.22
CA GLU A 132 33.51 -11.82 -0.63
C GLU A 132 34.35 -12.79 -1.48
N ARG A 133 34.33 -14.09 -1.18
CA ARG A 133 35.02 -15.11 -1.99
C ARG A 133 34.54 -15.16 -3.44
N VAL A 134 33.24 -14.91 -3.65
CA VAL A 134 32.67 -14.85 -5.00
C VAL A 134 33.10 -13.56 -5.69
N VAL A 135 33.19 -12.45 -4.96
CA VAL A 135 33.72 -11.18 -5.47
C VAL A 135 35.18 -11.33 -5.92
N GLU A 136 36.02 -11.92 -5.08
CA GLU A 136 37.43 -12.22 -5.39
C GLU A 136 37.55 -13.16 -6.61
N LYS A 137 36.70 -14.19 -6.70
CA LYS A 137 36.66 -15.09 -7.86
C LYS A 137 36.26 -14.35 -9.15
N ILE A 138 35.29 -13.45 -9.09
CA ILE A 138 34.89 -12.61 -10.25
C ILE A 138 36.06 -11.74 -10.70
N ARG A 139 36.72 -11.04 -9.76
CA ARG A 139 37.85 -10.14 -10.05
C ARG A 139 39.04 -10.88 -10.65
N SER A 140 39.42 -12.03 -10.08
CA SER A 140 40.53 -12.85 -10.60
C SER A 140 40.26 -13.38 -12.00
N LEU A 141 39.06 -13.91 -12.26
CA LEU A 141 38.67 -14.38 -13.59
C LEU A 141 38.66 -13.24 -14.62
N TYR A 142 38.20 -12.06 -14.24
CA TYR A 142 38.22 -10.88 -15.12
C TYR A 142 39.65 -10.39 -15.40
N ALA A 143 40.52 -10.35 -14.39
CA ALA A 143 41.92 -9.94 -14.53
C ALA A 143 42.71 -10.85 -15.49
N SER A 144 42.38 -12.15 -15.55
CA SER A 144 42.99 -13.09 -16.50
C SER A 144 42.73 -12.73 -17.96
N ARG A 145 41.68 -11.96 -18.25
CA ARG A 145 41.17 -11.61 -19.60
C ARG A 145 40.89 -12.81 -20.52
N GLN A 146 40.75 -14.02 -19.96
CA GLN A 146 40.49 -15.24 -20.72
C GLN A 146 38.99 -15.57 -20.85
N LYS A 147 38.12 -14.91 -20.07
CA LYS A 147 36.69 -15.18 -19.98
C LYS A 147 35.88 -13.91 -20.18
N THR A 148 34.77 -14.04 -20.89
CA THR A 148 33.78 -12.97 -21.01
C THR A 148 33.02 -12.77 -19.70
N ILE A 149 32.47 -11.59 -19.48
CA ILE A 149 31.67 -11.29 -18.27
C ILE A 149 30.49 -12.26 -18.11
N ARG A 150 29.88 -12.73 -19.21
CA ARG A 150 28.79 -13.71 -19.17
C ARG A 150 29.28 -15.06 -18.65
N GLU A 151 30.39 -15.57 -19.17
CA GLU A 151 30.99 -16.82 -18.67
C GLU A 151 31.41 -16.71 -17.20
N ILE A 152 31.94 -15.55 -16.78
CA ILE A 152 32.30 -15.30 -15.39
C ILE A 152 31.05 -15.34 -14.49
N ALA A 153 29.95 -14.74 -14.94
CA ALA A 153 28.68 -14.77 -14.23
C ALA A 153 28.19 -16.21 -14.02
N ASP A 154 28.23 -17.03 -15.07
CA ASP A 154 27.84 -18.44 -15.04
C ASP A 154 28.73 -19.25 -14.08
N ILE A 155 30.06 -19.09 -14.15
CA ILE A 155 31.05 -19.77 -13.30
C ILE A 155 30.89 -19.40 -11.81
N CYS A 156 30.48 -18.16 -11.53
CA CYS A 156 30.32 -17.64 -10.18
C CYS A 156 28.88 -17.78 -9.65
N GLY A 157 27.94 -18.25 -10.48
CA GLY A 157 26.53 -18.42 -10.10
C GLY A 157 25.83 -17.10 -9.79
N VAL A 158 26.19 -16.02 -10.50
CA VAL A 158 25.64 -14.68 -10.29
C VAL A 158 25.03 -14.13 -11.57
N SER A 159 24.24 -13.06 -11.47
CA SER A 159 23.74 -12.37 -12.66
C SER A 159 24.89 -11.69 -13.42
N VAL A 160 24.74 -11.52 -14.74
CA VAL A 160 25.70 -10.78 -15.58
C VAL A 160 25.95 -9.37 -15.05
N GLY A 161 24.90 -8.69 -14.57
CA GLY A 161 25.03 -7.36 -13.96
C GLY A 161 25.82 -7.38 -12.65
N THR A 162 25.68 -8.42 -11.84
CA THR A 162 26.49 -8.63 -10.63
C THR A 162 27.94 -8.89 -10.99
N ALA A 163 28.21 -9.79 -11.94
CA ALA A 163 29.57 -10.07 -12.40
C ALA A 163 30.24 -8.82 -12.97
N TYR A 164 29.54 -8.07 -13.84
CA TYR A 164 30.03 -6.82 -14.40
C TYR A 164 30.36 -5.80 -13.29
N LYS A 165 29.41 -5.56 -12.38
CA LYS A 165 29.59 -4.62 -11.26
C LYS A 165 30.85 -4.92 -10.46
N TYR A 166 31.06 -6.16 -10.06
CA TYR A 166 32.20 -6.53 -9.21
C TYR A 166 33.51 -6.70 -9.98
N ALA A 167 33.46 -6.96 -11.29
CA ALA A 167 34.62 -6.99 -12.16
C ALA A 167 35.20 -5.59 -12.44
N THR A 168 34.34 -4.56 -12.50
CA THR A 168 34.74 -3.18 -12.86
C THR A 168 34.84 -2.22 -11.67
N GLN A 169 34.41 -2.60 -10.47
CA GLN A 169 34.56 -1.77 -9.27
C GLN A 169 35.95 -1.94 -8.66
N GLU A 170 36.77 -0.90 -8.76
CA GLU A 170 38.00 -0.74 -7.95
C GLU A 170 37.64 -0.65 -6.46
N GLU A 171 38.48 -1.21 -5.60
CA GLU A 171 38.33 -1.09 -4.15
C GLU A 171 38.34 0.39 -3.77
N LYS A 172 37.21 0.91 -3.29
CA LYS A 172 37.22 2.17 -2.56
C LYS A 172 37.95 1.92 -1.26
N THR A 173 39.21 2.36 -1.21
CA THR A 173 40.02 2.51 0.01
C THR A 173 39.33 3.48 0.96
#